data_AF-A0A8I0MZC9-F1
#
_entry.id   AF-A0A8I0MZC9-F1
#
_cell.length_a   1.000
_cell.length_b   1.000
_cell.length_c   1.000
_cell.angle_alpha   90.00
_cell.angle_beta   90.00
_cell.angle_gamma   90.00
#
_symmetry.space_group_name_H-M   'P 1'
#
loop_
_entity.id
_entity.type
_entity.pdbx_description
1 polymer ?
#
loop_
_entity_poly.entity_id
_entity_poly.type
_entity_poly.pdbx_seq_one_letter_code
_entity_poly.pdbx_strand_id
1 'polypeptide(L)'
;MDWTLYKDSLKANLVDWFKQISAIQDQVYTDEEALFELNKNTLDAFSAMVDVYSSNSTFNEWIENEKVRQRQKSLQGKIGDMHEIMISSLKTSINKREAEVGADGKTLRIYDLYDSESDDKWIAEIKNKHNTTKGDDRKASFDKLVKGLELVGDDYKAYYVTILRDTHEKVNKKFTPSDNTAGERKGNDKIWHVDGETFYEILTGEQDALSKAFDVLEEVLSEHYKLVNDPHNDVRNQIKSFSFFKTKVNINQASLSGLLYLPHIGETIAQNIIDYRVKNGYFKEVTDLLKVDKLGKGKLEKILPFICTNLY
;
A
#
# COMPACT_ATOMS: atom_id res chain seq x y z
N MET A 1 -5.89 21.36 9.37
CA MET A 1 -6.36 21.17 7.99
C MET A 1 -7.84 21.51 7.90
N ASP A 2 -8.33 22.07 6.79
CA ASP A 2 -9.78 22.19 6.55
C ASP A 2 -10.26 20.96 5.75
N TRP A 3 -10.89 20.03 6.44
CA TRP A 3 -11.34 18.76 5.86
C TRP A 3 -12.57 18.91 4.97
N THR A 4 -13.33 20.00 5.08
CA THR A 4 -14.42 20.32 4.16
C THR A 4 -13.85 20.77 2.82
N LEU A 5 -12.88 21.68 2.82
CA LEU A 5 -12.17 22.07 1.59
C LEU A 5 -11.44 20.89 0.94
N TYR A 6 -10.84 20.00 1.75
CA TYR A 6 -10.27 18.75 1.25
C TYR A 6 -11.29 17.88 0.53
N LYS A 7 -12.47 17.67 1.13
CA LYS A 7 -13.55 16.87 0.51
C LYS A 7 -13.95 17.43 -0.84
N ASP A 8 -14.16 18.76 -0.94
CA ASP A 8 -14.55 19.41 -2.19
C ASP A 8 -13.46 19.27 -3.26
N SER A 9 -12.19 19.50 -2.89
CA SER A 9 -11.04 19.29 -3.78
C SER A 9 -10.92 17.84 -4.24
N LEU A 10 -11.05 16.88 -3.33
CA LEU A 10 -10.98 15.45 -3.62
C LEU A 10 -12.07 15.03 -4.59
N LYS A 11 -13.31 15.46 -4.33
CA LYS A 11 -14.46 15.17 -5.19
C LYS A 11 -14.27 15.72 -6.60
N ALA A 12 -13.76 16.95 -6.74
CA ALA A 12 -13.46 17.54 -8.04
C ALA A 12 -12.37 16.76 -8.79
N ASN A 13 -11.31 16.35 -8.10
CA ASN A 13 -10.17 15.68 -8.71
C ASN A 13 -10.42 14.20 -9.04
N LEU A 14 -11.40 13.53 -8.41
CA LEU A 14 -11.76 12.14 -8.69
C LEU A 14 -12.72 11.96 -9.89
N VAL A 15 -13.26 13.03 -10.48
CA VAL A 15 -14.26 12.92 -11.56
C VAL A 15 -13.76 12.08 -12.74
N ASP A 16 -12.54 12.35 -13.21
CA ASP A 16 -11.97 11.60 -14.34
C ASP A 16 -11.57 10.18 -13.92
N TRP A 17 -11.07 10.02 -12.69
CA TRP A 17 -10.77 8.71 -12.11
C TRP A 17 -12.00 7.80 -12.09
N PHE A 18 -13.17 8.30 -11.70
CA PHE A 18 -14.42 7.53 -11.74
C PHE A 18 -14.79 7.07 -13.15
N LYS A 19 -14.64 7.94 -14.16
CA LYS A 19 -14.89 7.55 -15.56
C LYS A 19 -13.97 6.42 -16.00
N GLN A 20 -12.69 6.47 -15.62
CA GLN A 20 -11.73 5.43 -15.92
C GLN A 20 -12.06 4.11 -15.22
N ILE A 21 -12.52 4.17 -13.96
CA ILE A 21 -12.99 2.97 -13.23
C ILE A 21 -14.18 2.34 -13.93
N SER A 22 -15.20 3.12 -14.30
CA SER A 22 -16.35 2.61 -15.05
C SER A 22 -15.93 1.98 -16.36
N ALA A 23 -15.06 2.63 -17.13
CA ALA A 23 -14.54 2.08 -18.39
C ALA A 23 -13.82 0.73 -18.20
N ILE A 24 -13.07 0.55 -17.11
CA ILE A 24 -12.41 -0.73 -16.79
C ILE A 24 -13.43 -1.80 -16.37
N GLN A 25 -14.44 -1.43 -15.58
CA GLN A 25 -15.47 -2.38 -15.13
C GLN A 25 -16.36 -2.84 -16.28
N ASP A 26 -16.66 -1.94 -17.21
CA ASP A 26 -17.45 -2.22 -18.41
C ASP A 26 -16.65 -2.95 -19.50
N GLN A 27 -15.32 -3.07 -19.33
CA GLN A 27 -14.47 -3.73 -20.31
C GLN A 27 -14.72 -5.25 -20.35
N VAL A 28 -15.23 -5.71 -21.50
CA VAL A 28 -15.38 -7.13 -21.79
C VAL A 28 -14.09 -7.65 -22.43
N TYR A 29 -13.39 -8.54 -21.73
CA TYR A 29 -12.22 -9.25 -22.27
C TYR A 29 -12.70 -10.51 -22.99
N THR A 30 -12.32 -10.66 -24.25
CA THR A 30 -12.66 -11.78 -25.11
C THR A 30 -11.68 -12.95 -24.94
N ASP A 31 -12.07 -14.14 -25.39
CA ASP A 31 -11.15 -15.30 -25.47
C ASP A 31 -9.95 -15.00 -26.37
N GLU A 32 -10.19 -14.28 -27.48
CA GLU A 32 -9.16 -13.91 -28.44
C GLU A 32 -8.09 -13.03 -27.80
N GLU A 33 -8.48 -12.02 -27.01
CA GLU A 33 -7.54 -11.16 -26.28
C GLU A 33 -6.73 -11.94 -25.23
N ALA A 34 -7.38 -12.83 -24.48
CA ALA A 34 -6.69 -13.65 -23.48
C ALA A 34 -5.68 -14.61 -24.12
N LEU A 35 -6.05 -15.26 -25.23
CA LEU A 35 -5.17 -16.12 -26.02
C LEU A 35 -4.05 -15.33 -26.70
N PHE A 36 -4.33 -14.10 -27.15
CA PHE A 36 -3.32 -13.23 -27.73
C PHE A 36 -2.23 -12.86 -26.71
N GLU A 37 -2.61 -12.47 -25.49
CA GLU A 37 -1.65 -12.19 -24.42
C GLU A 37 -0.84 -13.44 -24.02
N LEU A 38 -1.47 -14.62 -24.01
CA LEU A 38 -0.75 -15.90 -23.85
C LEU A 38 0.34 -16.10 -24.90
N ASN A 39 0.04 -15.78 -26.16
CA ASN A 39 0.99 -15.94 -27.26
C ASN A 39 2.03 -14.80 -27.35
N LYS A 40 1.74 -13.62 -26.81
CA LYS A 40 2.65 -12.46 -26.79
C LYS A 40 3.78 -12.61 -25.75
N ASN A 41 3.90 -13.75 -25.09
CA ASN A 41 4.79 -14.00 -23.97
C ASN A 41 4.53 -13.11 -22.74
N THR A 42 3.35 -12.50 -22.64
CA THR A 42 2.95 -11.75 -21.44
C THR A 42 2.29 -12.66 -20.40
N LEU A 43 1.75 -13.80 -20.83
CA LEU A 43 1.33 -14.92 -19.96
C LEU A 43 2.12 -16.19 -20.30
N ASP A 44 2.30 -17.05 -19.30
CA ASP A 44 3.10 -18.27 -19.42
C ASP A 44 2.19 -19.51 -19.57
N ALA A 45 2.32 -20.21 -20.70
CA ALA A 45 1.49 -21.36 -21.03
C ALA A 45 1.73 -22.57 -20.10
N PHE A 46 2.95 -22.74 -19.58
CA PHE A 46 3.24 -23.77 -18.59
C PHE A 46 2.55 -23.49 -17.27
N SER A 47 2.53 -22.23 -16.83
CA SER A 47 1.82 -21.79 -15.63
C SER A 47 0.32 -22.00 -15.78
N ALA A 48 -0.26 -21.66 -16.93
CA ALA A 48 -1.66 -21.94 -17.23
C ALA A 48 -1.98 -23.44 -17.13
N MET A 49 -1.14 -24.28 -17.74
CA MET A 49 -1.28 -25.74 -17.65
C MET A 49 -1.21 -26.22 -16.20
N VAL A 50 -0.17 -25.85 -15.46
CA VAL A 50 0.01 -26.26 -14.05
C VAL A 50 -1.19 -25.81 -13.21
N ASP A 51 -1.69 -24.59 -13.40
CA ASP A 51 -2.85 -24.06 -12.68
C ASP A 51 -4.10 -24.90 -12.95
N VAL A 52 -4.44 -25.17 -14.22
CA VAL A 52 -5.58 -26.00 -14.63
C VAL A 52 -5.52 -27.39 -13.99
N TYR A 53 -4.36 -28.07 -14.07
CA TYR A 53 -4.22 -29.42 -13.51
C TYR A 53 -4.21 -29.42 -11.97
N SER A 54 -3.56 -28.45 -11.34
CA SER A 54 -3.43 -28.38 -9.88
C SER A 54 -4.73 -27.97 -9.18
N SER A 55 -5.55 -27.14 -9.82
CA SER A 55 -6.85 -26.71 -9.33
C SER A 55 -8.00 -27.65 -9.73
N ASN A 56 -7.72 -28.70 -10.50
CA ASN A 56 -8.72 -29.63 -11.04
C ASN A 56 -9.84 -28.89 -11.80
N SER A 57 -9.46 -27.86 -12.55
CA SER A 57 -10.34 -26.98 -13.33
C SER A 57 -10.20 -27.29 -14.83
N THR A 58 -10.93 -26.56 -15.68
CA THR A 58 -10.83 -26.64 -17.14
C THR A 58 -10.12 -25.43 -17.73
N PHE A 59 -9.63 -25.54 -18.97
CA PHE A 59 -9.03 -24.41 -19.66
C PHE A 59 -9.99 -23.23 -19.86
N ASN A 60 -11.28 -23.50 -20.10
CA ASN A 60 -12.29 -22.45 -20.25
C ASN A 60 -12.50 -21.69 -18.94
N GLU A 61 -12.60 -22.40 -17.81
CA GLU A 61 -12.68 -21.76 -16.49
C GLU A 61 -11.42 -20.95 -16.17
N TRP A 62 -10.24 -21.47 -16.52
CA TRP A 62 -8.99 -20.73 -16.38
C TRP A 62 -8.98 -19.44 -17.23
N ILE A 63 -9.44 -19.50 -18.48
CA ILE A 63 -9.58 -18.31 -19.35
C ILE A 63 -10.50 -17.28 -18.70
N GLU A 64 -11.65 -17.69 -18.16
CA GLU A 64 -12.57 -16.76 -17.48
C GLU A 64 -11.91 -16.10 -16.26
N ASN A 65 -11.16 -16.86 -15.47
CA ASN A 65 -10.40 -16.32 -14.34
C ASN A 65 -9.28 -15.38 -14.80
N GLU A 66 -8.61 -15.69 -15.90
CA GLU A 66 -7.55 -14.85 -16.47
C GLU A 66 -8.10 -13.50 -16.96
N LYS A 67 -9.27 -13.50 -17.62
CA LYS A 67 -9.98 -12.25 -17.99
C LYS A 67 -10.32 -11.40 -16.76
N VAL A 68 -10.80 -12.03 -15.68
CA VAL A 68 -11.05 -11.34 -14.40
C VAL A 68 -9.75 -10.76 -13.83
N ARG A 69 -8.66 -11.53 -13.84
CA ARG A 69 -7.34 -11.11 -13.36
C ARG A 69 -6.80 -9.91 -14.13
N GLN A 70 -7.01 -9.85 -15.45
CA GLN A 70 -6.63 -8.70 -16.27
C GLN A 70 -7.39 -7.43 -15.90
N ARG A 71 -8.73 -7.50 -15.71
CA ARG A 71 -9.51 -6.38 -15.16
C ARG A 71 -8.98 -5.93 -13.80
N GLN A 72 -8.72 -6.87 -12.89
CA GLN A 72 -8.19 -6.57 -11.56
C GLN A 72 -6.82 -5.88 -11.61
N LYS A 73 -5.94 -6.30 -12.54
CA LYS A 73 -4.64 -5.66 -12.77
C LYS A 73 -4.79 -4.20 -13.21
N SER A 74 -5.73 -3.91 -14.12
CA SER A 74 -6.04 -2.54 -14.55
C SER A 74 -6.61 -1.70 -13.42
N LEU A 75 -7.52 -2.25 -12.61
CA LEU A 75 -8.04 -1.60 -11.41
C LEU A 75 -6.94 -1.29 -10.39
N GLN A 76 -5.99 -2.21 -10.19
CA GLN A 76 -4.86 -2.00 -9.27
C GLN A 76 -4.02 -0.78 -9.67
N GLY A 77 -3.82 -0.54 -10.96
CA GLY A 77 -3.16 0.68 -11.45
C GLY A 77 -3.90 1.95 -11.02
N LYS A 78 -5.23 1.93 -11.08
CA LYS A 78 -6.08 3.07 -10.66
C LYS A 78 -6.08 3.32 -9.17
N ILE A 79 -5.80 2.32 -8.33
CA ILE A 79 -5.59 2.55 -6.90
C ILE A 79 -4.35 3.42 -6.64
N GLY A 80 -3.29 3.27 -7.45
CA GLY A 80 -2.12 4.17 -7.40
C GLY A 80 -2.50 5.61 -7.72
N ASP A 81 -3.20 5.81 -8.84
CA ASP A 81 -3.68 7.12 -9.28
C ASP A 81 -4.55 7.81 -8.22
N MET A 82 -5.39 7.02 -7.53
CA MET A 82 -6.26 7.48 -6.44
C MET A 82 -5.45 8.03 -5.26
N HIS A 83 -4.41 7.32 -4.79
CA HIS A 83 -3.58 7.81 -3.69
C HIS A 83 -2.85 9.10 -4.05
N GLU A 84 -2.37 9.23 -5.29
CA GLU A 84 -1.80 10.49 -5.74
C GLU A 84 -2.83 11.63 -5.73
N ILE A 85 -4.06 11.36 -6.20
CA ILE A 85 -5.16 12.33 -6.17
C ILE A 85 -5.46 12.75 -4.74
N MET A 86 -5.62 11.79 -3.82
CA MET A 86 -5.85 12.06 -2.40
C MET A 86 -4.77 12.97 -1.82
N ILE A 87 -3.49 12.68 -2.05
CA ILE A 87 -2.41 13.51 -1.52
C ILE A 87 -2.41 14.90 -2.16
N SER A 88 -2.56 15.00 -3.48
CA SER A 88 -2.60 16.29 -4.19
C SER A 88 -3.80 17.16 -3.80
N SER A 89 -4.90 16.56 -3.35
CA SER A 89 -6.07 17.29 -2.85
C SER A 89 -5.89 17.87 -1.45
N LEU A 90 -4.84 17.48 -0.70
CA LEU A 90 -4.58 18.02 0.64
C LEU A 90 -4.23 19.51 0.62
N LYS A 91 -3.50 19.97 -0.39
CA LYS A 91 -3.09 21.38 -0.51
C LYS A 91 -2.93 21.74 -1.97
N THR A 92 -3.29 22.98 -2.33
CA THR A 92 -3.13 23.50 -3.69
C THR A 92 -1.68 23.60 -4.16
N SER A 93 -0.71 23.66 -3.23
CA SER A 93 0.73 23.66 -3.55
C SER A 93 1.25 22.30 -4.00
N ILE A 94 0.51 21.21 -3.77
CA ILE A 94 0.93 19.85 -4.09
C ILE A 94 0.49 19.51 -5.51
N ASN A 95 1.47 19.22 -6.36
CA ASN A 95 1.26 19.05 -7.78
C ASN A 95 1.71 17.66 -8.25
N LYS A 96 1.01 17.14 -9.26
CA LYS A 96 1.44 15.94 -10.00
C LYS A 96 2.52 16.33 -11.00
N ARG A 97 3.62 15.58 -11.05
CA ARG A 97 4.63 15.75 -12.10
C ARG A 97 4.08 15.25 -13.42
N GLU A 98 4.17 16.08 -14.46
CA GLU A 98 3.84 15.66 -15.81
C GLU A 98 4.89 14.67 -16.34
N ALA A 99 4.43 13.73 -17.15
CA ALA A 99 5.29 12.74 -17.75
C ALA A 99 5.95 13.35 -18.99
N GLU A 100 7.28 13.27 -19.08
CA GLU A 100 8.04 13.85 -20.19
C GLU A 100 8.35 12.78 -21.23
N VAL A 101 8.26 13.13 -22.52
CA VAL A 101 8.66 12.22 -23.59
C VAL A 101 10.17 12.26 -23.74
N GLY A 102 10.81 11.14 -23.41
CA GLY A 102 12.24 10.96 -23.60
C GLY A 102 12.63 10.94 -25.08
N ALA A 103 13.93 11.10 -25.35
CA ALA A 103 14.47 11.05 -26.71
C ALA A 103 14.25 9.70 -27.41
N ASP A 104 13.97 8.63 -26.66
CA ASP A 104 13.62 7.30 -27.15
C ASP A 104 12.11 7.11 -27.41
N GLY A 105 11.33 8.18 -27.30
CA GLY A 105 9.87 8.18 -27.45
C GLY A 105 9.13 7.58 -26.26
N LYS A 106 9.82 7.18 -25.18
CA LYS A 106 9.17 6.67 -23.97
C LYS A 106 8.81 7.81 -23.04
N THR A 107 7.58 7.79 -22.56
CA THR A 107 7.15 8.73 -21.53
C THR A 107 7.75 8.33 -20.18
N LEU A 108 8.51 9.22 -19.56
CA LEU A 108 9.12 9.02 -18.25
C LEU A 108 8.56 10.06 -17.27
N ARG A 109 7.94 9.55 -16.20
CA ARG A 109 7.63 10.34 -15.01
C ARG A 109 8.67 10.01 -13.94
N ILE A 110 9.48 11.01 -13.58
CA ILE A 110 10.67 10.84 -12.74
C ILE A 110 10.30 10.71 -11.26
N TYR A 111 9.21 11.33 -10.83
CA TYR A 111 8.61 11.19 -9.51
C TYR A 111 7.12 11.53 -9.64
N ASP A 112 6.28 11.15 -8.68
CA ASP A 112 4.82 11.27 -8.81
C ASP A 112 4.33 12.65 -8.39
N LEU A 113 4.71 13.10 -7.18
CA LEU A 113 4.21 14.33 -6.58
C LEU A 113 5.34 15.26 -6.16
N TYR A 114 5.04 16.55 -6.04
CA TYR A 114 5.96 17.52 -5.48
C TYR A 114 5.22 18.71 -4.85
N ASP A 115 5.91 19.42 -3.96
CA ASP A 115 5.54 20.73 -3.47
C ASP A 115 6.76 21.63 -3.56
N SER A 116 6.70 22.63 -4.45
CA SER A 116 7.77 23.60 -4.69
C SER A 116 7.55 24.93 -3.97
N GLU A 117 6.39 25.12 -3.35
CA GLU A 117 5.96 26.39 -2.75
C GLU A 117 6.08 26.38 -1.23
N SER A 118 6.06 25.20 -0.61
CA SER A 118 6.30 25.05 0.82
C SER A 118 7.74 25.39 1.23
N ASP A 119 7.93 25.84 2.47
CA ASP A 119 9.26 26.09 3.04
C ASP A 119 10.13 24.82 3.06
N ASP A 120 9.49 23.66 3.22
CA ASP A 120 10.10 22.33 3.20
C ASP A 120 9.88 21.64 1.85
N LYS A 121 10.37 22.23 0.76
CA LYS A 121 10.18 21.72 -0.60
C LYS A 121 10.49 20.24 -0.75
N TRP A 122 9.67 19.52 -1.52
CA TRP A 122 9.83 18.08 -1.66
C TRP A 122 9.34 17.50 -2.98
N ILE A 123 9.88 16.33 -3.32
CA ILE A 123 9.39 15.42 -4.37
C ILE A 123 9.06 14.06 -3.75
N ALA A 124 8.15 13.29 -4.34
CA ALA A 124 7.78 11.97 -3.83
C ALA A 124 7.44 10.97 -4.93
N GLU A 125 7.82 9.72 -4.70
CA GLU A 125 7.31 8.53 -5.41
C GLU A 125 6.34 7.80 -4.46
N ILE A 126 5.12 7.54 -4.92
CA ILE A 126 4.05 6.95 -4.13
C ILE A 126 3.88 5.47 -4.50
N LYS A 127 3.91 4.59 -3.51
CA LYS A 127 3.62 3.16 -3.65
C LYS A 127 2.48 2.77 -2.73
N ASN A 128 1.52 2.01 -3.26
CA ASN A 128 0.39 1.52 -2.47
C ASN A 128 0.86 0.62 -1.31
N LYS A 129 1.70 -0.39 -1.57
CA LYS A 129 2.27 -1.28 -0.54
C LYS A 129 3.73 -1.57 -0.83
N HIS A 130 4.43 -2.18 0.12
CA HIS A 130 5.71 -2.80 -0.18
C HIS A 130 5.51 -3.97 -1.13
N ASN A 131 6.24 -3.97 -2.24
CA ASN A 131 6.38 -5.17 -3.05
C ASN A 131 7.55 -5.99 -2.48
N THR A 132 7.24 -7.15 -1.92
CA THR A 132 8.21 -8.08 -1.29
C THR A 132 9.08 -8.84 -2.30
N THR A 133 8.75 -8.83 -3.60
CA THR A 133 9.34 -9.74 -4.59
C THR A 133 10.32 -9.11 -5.59
N LYS A 134 10.53 -7.78 -5.59
CA LYS A 134 11.41 -7.14 -6.59
C LYS A 134 12.28 -6.05 -5.95
N GLY A 135 13.48 -6.41 -5.51
CA GLY A 135 14.51 -5.43 -5.12
C GLY A 135 14.76 -4.37 -6.21
N ASP A 136 14.58 -4.76 -7.47
CA ASP A 136 14.69 -3.92 -8.66
C ASP A 136 13.71 -2.74 -8.67
N ASP A 137 12.49 -2.90 -8.13
CA ASP A 137 11.49 -1.83 -8.11
C ASP A 137 11.87 -0.72 -7.10
N ARG A 138 12.42 -1.11 -5.94
CA ARG A 138 12.91 -0.16 -4.93
C ARG A 138 14.16 0.55 -5.44
N LYS A 139 15.04 -0.17 -6.12
CA LYS A 139 16.22 0.39 -6.80
C LYS A 139 15.83 1.44 -7.83
N ALA A 140 14.90 1.10 -8.73
CA ALA A 140 14.40 2.02 -9.74
C ALA A 140 13.74 3.27 -9.12
N SER A 141 12.95 3.08 -8.04
CA SER A 141 12.33 4.21 -7.33
C SER A 141 13.37 5.11 -6.67
N PHE A 142 14.44 4.55 -6.10
CA PHE A 142 15.55 5.35 -5.56
C PHE A 142 16.27 6.13 -6.65
N ASP A 143 16.56 5.51 -7.79
CA ASP A 143 17.28 6.15 -8.91
C ASP A 143 16.49 7.29 -9.53
N LYS A 144 15.19 7.10 -9.66
CA LYS A 144 14.20 8.13 -10.00
C LYS A 144 14.28 9.34 -9.05
N LEU A 145 14.28 9.11 -7.74
CA LEU A 145 14.34 10.18 -6.75
C LEU A 145 15.70 10.89 -6.73
N VAL A 146 16.82 10.17 -6.94
CA VAL A 146 18.14 10.78 -7.12
C VAL A 146 18.14 11.72 -8.32
N LYS A 147 17.68 11.25 -9.49
CA LYS A 147 17.55 12.07 -10.69
C LYS A 147 16.57 13.24 -10.48
N GLY A 148 15.49 13.01 -9.74
CA GLY A 148 14.52 14.05 -9.38
C GLY A 148 15.18 15.19 -8.60
N LEU A 149 15.97 14.87 -7.58
CA LEU A 149 16.72 15.84 -6.78
C LEU A 149 17.73 16.63 -7.62
N GLU A 150 18.42 15.98 -8.56
CA GLU A 150 19.33 16.66 -9.50
C GLU A 150 18.62 17.72 -10.36
N LEU A 151 17.33 17.53 -10.66
CA LEU A 151 16.54 18.46 -11.47
C LEU A 151 15.95 19.62 -10.68
N VAL A 152 15.53 19.40 -9.43
CA VAL A 152 14.81 20.41 -8.64
C VAL A 152 15.73 21.28 -7.79
N GLY A 153 16.92 20.80 -7.45
CA GLY A 153 17.92 21.56 -6.68
C GLY A 153 18.11 21.06 -5.25
N ASP A 154 19.07 21.68 -4.57
CA ASP A 154 19.59 21.20 -3.29
C ASP A 154 18.70 21.47 -2.07
N ASP A 155 17.75 22.38 -2.18
CA ASP A 155 16.80 22.73 -1.12
C ASP A 155 15.64 21.74 -0.98
N TYR A 156 15.55 20.74 -1.87
CA TYR A 156 14.50 19.72 -1.82
C TYR A 156 14.86 18.50 -0.99
N LYS A 157 13.83 17.91 -0.38
CA LYS A 157 13.84 16.53 0.16
C LYS A 157 13.11 15.59 -0.80
N ALA A 158 13.40 14.30 -0.72
CA ALA A 158 12.71 13.29 -1.50
C ALA A 158 12.09 12.22 -0.60
N TYR A 159 10.86 11.81 -0.92
CA TYR A 159 10.13 10.79 -0.19
C TYR A 159 9.80 9.59 -1.07
N TYR A 160 10.28 8.41 -0.68
CA TYR A 160 9.73 7.14 -1.11
C TYR A 160 8.61 6.77 -0.14
N VAL A 161 7.36 6.89 -0.58
CA VAL A 161 6.18 6.72 0.28
C VAL A 161 5.57 5.35 0.05
N THR A 162 5.35 4.58 1.12
CA THR A 162 4.57 3.34 1.09
C THR A 162 3.30 3.52 1.91
N ILE A 163 2.15 3.65 1.23
CA ILE A 163 0.87 3.98 1.88
C ILE A 163 0.49 2.90 2.91
N LEU A 164 0.51 1.64 2.48
CA LEU A 164 0.38 0.45 3.32
C LEU A 164 1.74 0.03 3.87
N ARG A 165 1.77 -0.24 5.17
CA ARG A 165 2.91 -0.84 5.86
C ARG A 165 2.80 -2.36 5.90
N ASP A 166 3.95 -3.02 5.93
CA ASP A 166 4.05 -4.48 6.10
C ASP A 166 4.04 -4.92 7.57
N THR A 167 4.14 -3.96 8.49
CA THR A 167 4.09 -4.18 9.93
C THR A 167 3.37 -3.00 10.58
N HIS A 168 2.99 -3.13 11.84
CA HIS A 168 2.47 -2.00 12.60
C HIS A 168 3.52 -0.91 12.94
N GLU A 169 4.81 -1.12 12.66
CA GLU A 169 5.84 -0.10 12.92
C GLU A 169 5.70 1.06 11.92
N LYS A 170 5.67 2.31 12.43
CA LYS A 170 5.79 3.49 11.57
C LYS A 170 7.14 3.47 10.87
N VAL A 171 7.16 3.88 9.60
CA VAL A 171 8.38 4.00 8.82
C VAL A 171 8.71 5.47 8.65
N ASN A 172 9.88 5.86 9.14
CA ASN A 172 10.45 7.18 8.94
C ASN A 172 11.98 7.10 9.04
N LYS A 173 12.65 6.78 7.94
CA LYS A 173 14.10 6.54 7.93
C LYS A 173 14.73 6.93 6.61
N LYS A 174 16.06 7.10 6.58
CA LYS A 174 16.80 7.26 5.32
C LYS A 174 16.54 6.06 4.41
N PHE A 175 16.32 6.34 3.13
CA PHE A 175 16.07 5.32 2.14
C PHE A 175 17.35 5.02 1.38
N THR A 176 17.82 3.78 1.44
CA THR A 176 18.84 3.26 0.53
C THR A 176 18.53 1.79 0.32
N PRO A 177 18.04 1.38 -0.87
CA PRO A 177 17.75 -0.02 -1.13
C PRO A 177 19.06 -0.82 -1.29
N SER A 178 19.03 -2.09 -0.90
CA SER A 178 20.11 -3.03 -1.16
C SER A 178 20.27 -3.27 -2.67
N ASP A 179 21.51 -3.35 -3.16
CA ASP A 179 21.83 -3.71 -4.54
C ASP A 179 22.52 -5.08 -4.56
N ASN A 180 21.81 -6.12 -5.01
CA ASN A 180 22.36 -7.48 -5.08
C ASN A 180 23.31 -7.68 -6.28
N THR A 181 23.46 -6.66 -7.13
CA THR A 181 24.24 -6.71 -8.38
C THR A 181 25.49 -5.83 -8.36
N ALA A 182 25.53 -4.80 -7.51
CA ALA A 182 26.61 -3.81 -7.50
C ALA A 182 26.96 -3.33 -6.09
N GLY A 183 27.68 -4.15 -5.30
CA GLY A 183 28.31 -3.72 -4.03
C GLY A 183 27.42 -2.94 -3.06
N GLU A 184 28.03 -2.19 -2.15
CA GLU A 184 27.31 -1.28 -1.25
C GLU A 184 26.88 -0.03 -2.03
N ARG A 185 25.57 0.21 -2.16
CA ARG A 185 25.02 1.38 -2.84
C ARG A 185 25.30 2.65 -2.03
N LYS A 186 25.85 3.68 -2.69
CA LYS A 186 25.97 5.02 -2.09
C LYS A 186 24.59 5.57 -1.75
N GLY A 187 24.34 5.79 -0.47
CA GLY A 187 23.11 6.40 0.01
C GLY A 187 22.99 7.88 -0.36
N ASN A 188 21.81 8.45 -0.12
CA ASN A 188 21.56 9.90 -0.26
C ASN A 188 20.78 10.38 0.97
N ASP A 189 21.36 11.31 1.72
CA ASP A 189 20.79 11.81 2.96
C ASP A 189 19.53 12.67 2.77
N LYS A 190 19.17 13.03 1.54
CA LYS A 190 17.93 13.77 1.27
C LYS A 190 16.74 12.86 0.96
N ILE A 191 16.97 11.55 0.80
CA ILE A 191 15.93 10.58 0.44
C ILE A 191 15.46 9.82 1.67
N TRP A 192 14.18 9.92 1.96
CA TRP A 192 13.51 9.30 3.09
C TRP A 192 12.51 8.26 2.63
N HIS A 193 12.40 7.18 3.38
CA HIS A 193 11.32 6.22 3.26
C HIS A 193 10.36 6.49 4.41
N VAL A 194 9.12 6.82 4.05
CA VAL A 194 8.05 7.12 4.99
C VAL A 194 6.81 6.27 4.70
N ASP A 195 6.09 5.89 5.74
CA ASP A 195 4.78 5.26 5.58
C ASP A 195 3.67 6.30 5.34
N GLY A 196 2.49 5.84 4.90
CA GLY A 196 1.34 6.70 4.64
C GLY A 196 0.90 7.55 5.83
N GLU A 197 0.81 7.00 7.05
CA GLU A 197 0.40 7.80 8.22
C GLU A 197 1.42 8.91 8.50
N THR A 198 2.70 8.55 8.51
CA THR A 198 3.78 9.52 8.72
C THR A 198 3.79 10.60 7.63
N PHE A 199 3.59 10.24 6.36
CA PHE A 199 3.60 11.20 5.27
C PHE A 199 2.42 12.17 5.34
N TYR A 200 1.20 11.67 5.60
CA TYR A 200 0.04 12.53 5.79
C TYR A 200 0.19 13.43 7.03
N GLU A 201 0.79 12.92 8.11
CA GLU A 201 1.12 13.71 9.31
C GLU A 201 2.11 14.84 8.96
N ILE A 202 3.17 14.57 8.19
CA ILE A 202 4.12 15.58 7.71
C ILE A 202 3.40 16.68 6.90
N LEU A 203 2.50 16.28 5.99
CA LEU A 203 1.82 17.23 5.11
C LEU A 203 0.78 18.09 5.84
N THR A 204 0.09 17.53 6.83
CA THR A 204 -1.08 18.19 7.45
C THR A 204 -0.84 18.72 8.86
N GLY A 205 0.17 18.19 9.57
CA GLY A 205 0.38 18.38 11.00
C GLY A 205 -0.55 17.56 11.90
N GLU A 206 -1.39 16.67 11.35
CA GLU A 206 -2.38 15.89 12.09
C GLU A 206 -2.02 14.39 12.09
N GLN A 207 -1.90 13.78 13.28
CA GLN A 207 -1.50 12.38 13.45
C GLN A 207 -2.47 11.35 12.84
N ASP A 208 -3.74 11.73 12.73
CA ASP A 208 -4.84 10.91 12.20
C ASP A 208 -5.25 11.33 10.78
N ALA A 209 -4.44 12.13 10.10
CA ALA A 209 -4.77 12.67 8.77
C ALA A 209 -5.05 11.61 7.71
N LEU A 210 -4.28 10.51 7.66
CA LEU A 210 -4.57 9.42 6.73
C LEU A 210 -5.94 8.78 7.03
N SER A 211 -6.31 8.65 8.31
CA SER A 211 -7.61 8.13 8.73
C SER A 211 -8.74 9.00 8.21
N LYS A 212 -8.66 10.30 8.51
CA LYS A 212 -9.66 11.29 8.09
C LYS A 212 -9.76 11.36 6.56
N ALA A 213 -8.63 11.28 5.86
CA ALA A 213 -8.61 11.25 4.40
C ALA A 213 -9.35 10.03 3.83
N PHE A 214 -9.24 8.86 4.47
CA PHE A 214 -10.01 7.68 4.09
C PHE A 214 -11.50 7.79 4.41
N ASP A 215 -11.88 8.35 5.57
CA ASP A 215 -13.29 8.59 5.89
C ASP A 215 -13.93 9.57 4.89
N VAL A 216 -13.20 10.61 4.47
CA VAL A 216 -13.66 11.53 3.42
C VAL A 216 -13.75 10.84 2.05
N LEU A 217 -12.78 10.00 1.69
CA LEU A 217 -12.84 9.20 0.46
C LEU A 217 -14.10 8.31 0.46
N GLU A 218 -14.36 7.63 1.57
CA GLU A 218 -15.53 6.76 1.74
C GLU A 218 -16.85 7.53 1.55
N GLU A 219 -16.92 8.75 2.07
CA GLU A 219 -18.05 9.65 1.85
C GLU A 219 -18.20 10.02 0.36
N VAL A 220 -17.10 10.42 -0.30
CA VAL A 220 -17.11 10.76 -1.74
C VAL A 220 -17.52 9.56 -2.60
N LEU A 221 -17.03 8.36 -2.30
CA LEU A 221 -17.43 7.12 -2.96
C LEU A 221 -18.92 6.83 -2.75
N SER A 222 -19.39 6.95 -1.50
CA SER A 222 -20.80 6.71 -1.16
C SER A 222 -21.74 7.66 -1.90
N GLU A 223 -21.37 8.94 -1.99
CA GLU A 223 -22.11 9.94 -2.76
C GLU A 223 -22.12 9.61 -4.26
N HIS A 224 -20.95 9.29 -4.83
CA HIS A 224 -20.81 9.01 -6.26
C HIS A 224 -21.66 7.82 -6.70
N TYR A 225 -21.60 6.72 -5.94
CA TYR A 225 -22.34 5.49 -6.22
C TYR A 225 -23.76 5.48 -5.64
N LYS A 226 -24.23 6.60 -5.06
CA LYS A 226 -25.58 6.77 -4.50
C LYS A 226 -25.95 5.69 -3.48
N LEU A 227 -25.02 5.36 -2.59
CA LEU A 227 -25.20 4.38 -1.53
C LEU A 227 -26.06 4.98 -0.39
N VAL A 228 -27.38 5.13 -0.59
CA VAL A 228 -28.28 5.86 0.32
C VAL A 228 -29.19 4.93 1.15
N ASN A 229 -29.31 3.63 0.83
CA ASN A 229 -30.17 2.66 1.55
C ASN A 229 -29.70 1.19 1.42
N ASP A 230 -28.42 0.93 1.71
CA ASP A 230 -27.77 -0.29 1.25
C ASP A 230 -27.60 -1.37 2.35
N PRO A 231 -27.89 -2.67 2.11
CA PRO A 231 -27.31 -3.77 2.91
C PRO A 231 -25.77 -3.68 3.07
N HIS A 232 -25.07 -2.81 2.33
CA HIS A 232 -23.66 -2.47 2.46
C HIS A 232 -23.23 -1.63 3.67
N ASN A 233 -24.11 -1.32 4.64
CA ASN A 233 -23.59 -0.97 5.98
C ASN A 233 -22.74 -2.12 6.55
N ASP A 234 -23.06 -3.36 6.17
CA ASP A 234 -22.24 -4.54 6.43
C ASP A 234 -20.91 -4.48 5.64
N VAL A 235 -20.92 -4.10 4.36
CA VAL A 235 -19.70 -3.96 3.54
C VAL A 235 -18.79 -2.84 4.06
N ARG A 236 -19.32 -1.70 4.51
CA ARG A 236 -18.54 -0.64 5.17
C ARG A 236 -17.83 -1.17 6.41
N ASN A 237 -18.55 -1.90 7.27
CA ASN A 237 -17.99 -2.51 8.48
C ASN A 237 -17.01 -3.65 8.16
N GLN A 238 -17.27 -4.44 7.12
CA GLN A 238 -16.38 -5.49 6.63
C GLN A 238 -15.11 -4.89 6.02
N ILE A 239 -15.21 -3.88 5.16
CA ILE A 239 -14.05 -3.18 4.61
C ILE A 239 -13.24 -2.56 5.75
N LYS A 240 -13.87 -1.91 6.73
CA LYS A 240 -13.17 -1.39 7.93
C LYS A 240 -12.52 -2.50 8.76
N SER A 241 -13.10 -3.70 8.84
CA SER A 241 -12.47 -4.84 9.52
C SER A 241 -11.31 -5.47 8.73
N PHE A 242 -11.32 -5.32 7.40
CA PHE A 242 -10.26 -5.74 6.48
C PHE A 242 -9.16 -4.66 6.23
N SER A 243 -9.40 -3.38 6.56
CA SER A 243 -8.63 -2.22 6.08
C SER A 243 -7.92 -1.44 7.19
N PHE A 244 -6.67 -1.03 6.90
CA PHE A 244 -5.79 0.05 7.40
C PHE A 244 -5.75 0.45 8.90
N PHE A 245 -6.81 0.28 9.66
CA PHE A 245 -6.86 0.62 11.07
C PHE A 245 -6.58 -0.60 11.91
N LYS A 246 -5.42 -0.57 12.59
CA LYS A 246 -5.05 -1.31 13.80
C LYS A 246 -6.06 -2.36 14.30
N THR A 247 -6.36 -3.40 13.52
CA THR A 247 -7.04 -4.57 14.06
C THR A 247 -6.02 -5.21 14.97
N LYS A 248 -6.27 -5.13 16.28
CA LYS A 248 -5.39 -5.74 17.26
C LYS A 248 -5.24 -7.21 16.93
N VAL A 249 -4.00 -7.67 16.86
CA VAL A 249 -3.68 -9.08 16.66
C VAL A 249 -4.12 -9.84 17.90
N ASN A 250 -5.11 -10.71 17.76
CA ASN A 250 -5.50 -11.60 18.84
C ASN A 250 -4.40 -12.65 19.05
N ILE A 251 -3.62 -12.51 20.12
CA ILE A 251 -2.46 -13.38 20.39
C ILE A 251 -2.84 -14.84 20.67
N ASN A 252 -4.11 -15.12 20.99
CA ASN A 252 -4.62 -16.47 21.19
C ASN A 252 -5.01 -17.16 19.87
N GLN A 253 -5.27 -16.39 18.80
CA GLN A 253 -5.82 -16.91 17.54
C GLN A 253 -4.91 -16.64 16.33
N ALA A 254 -4.03 -15.63 16.39
CA ALA A 254 -3.19 -15.22 15.29
C ALA A 254 -2.31 -16.37 14.78
N SER A 255 -2.21 -16.49 13.46
CA SER A 255 -1.24 -17.37 12.78
C SER A 255 0.19 -16.85 12.99
N LEU A 256 1.18 -17.65 12.58
CA LEU A 256 2.59 -17.21 12.56
C LEU A 256 2.74 -15.91 11.75
N SER A 257 2.12 -15.83 10.58
CA SER A 257 2.10 -14.62 9.74
C SER A 257 1.44 -13.43 10.43
N GLY A 258 0.33 -13.65 11.14
CA GLY A 258 -0.34 -12.59 11.91
C GLY A 258 0.52 -12.05 13.05
N LEU A 259 1.32 -12.91 13.69
CA LEU A 259 2.26 -12.49 14.75
C LEU A 259 3.48 -11.76 14.20
N LEU A 260 3.99 -12.17 13.03
CA LEU A 260 5.10 -11.50 12.33
C LEU A 260 4.76 -10.06 11.90
N TYR A 261 3.47 -9.74 11.79
CA TYR A 261 3.00 -8.38 11.50
C TYR A 261 3.21 -7.40 12.68
N LEU A 262 3.41 -7.93 13.90
CA LEU A 262 3.67 -7.13 15.09
C LEU A 262 5.09 -6.55 15.09
N PRO A 263 5.28 -5.31 15.56
CA PRO A 263 6.58 -4.68 15.56
C PRO A 263 7.51 -5.43 16.52
N HIS A 264 8.76 -5.65 16.12
CA HIS A 264 9.78 -6.36 16.90
C HIS A 264 9.50 -7.84 17.23
N ILE A 265 8.55 -8.47 16.52
CA ILE A 265 8.27 -9.90 16.61
C ILE A 265 8.81 -10.59 15.35
N GLY A 266 9.97 -11.24 15.48
CA GLY A 266 10.52 -12.13 14.45
C GLY A 266 10.04 -13.57 14.61
N GLU A 267 10.39 -14.44 13.64
CA GLU A 267 9.92 -15.84 13.55
C GLU A 267 10.08 -16.61 14.86
N THR A 268 11.24 -16.48 15.52
CA THR A 268 11.49 -17.16 16.80
C THR A 268 10.48 -16.78 17.88
N ILE A 269 10.18 -15.48 18.03
CA ILE A 269 9.27 -15.02 19.07
C ILE A 269 7.84 -15.38 18.70
N ALA A 270 7.47 -15.22 17.42
CA ALA A 270 6.16 -15.62 16.91
C ALA A 270 5.89 -17.12 17.16
N GLN A 271 6.87 -17.99 16.89
CA GLN A 271 6.76 -19.41 17.17
C GLN A 271 6.67 -19.69 18.68
N ASN A 272 7.49 -19.03 19.50
CA ASN A 272 7.44 -19.18 20.96
C ASN A 272 6.05 -18.81 21.53
N ILE A 273 5.37 -17.79 20.98
CA ILE A 273 3.99 -17.44 21.39
C ILE A 273 3.02 -18.57 21.08
N ILE A 274 3.12 -19.17 19.88
CA ILE A 274 2.27 -20.29 19.45
C ILE A 274 2.53 -21.52 20.33
N ASP A 275 3.79 -21.88 20.52
CA ASP A 275 4.19 -23.03 21.32
C ASP A 275 3.74 -22.88 22.77
N TYR A 276 3.86 -21.67 23.33
CA TYR A 276 3.39 -21.37 24.67
C TYR A 276 1.89 -21.61 24.80
N ARG A 277 1.06 -21.06 23.90
CA ARG A 277 -0.41 -21.21 24.00
C ARG A 277 -0.90 -22.62 23.70
N VAL A 278 -0.19 -23.38 22.87
CA VAL A 278 -0.47 -24.81 22.62
C VAL A 278 -0.17 -25.64 23.87
N LYS A 279 0.96 -25.36 24.54
CA LYS A 279 1.39 -26.12 25.72
C LYS A 279 0.67 -25.75 27.00
N ASN A 280 0.40 -24.46 27.22
CA ASN A 280 -0.06 -23.92 28.51
C ASN A 280 -1.50 -23.39 28.46
N GLY A 281 -2.16 -23.43 27.30
CA GLY A 281 -3.45 -22.80 27.06
C GLY A 281 -3.37 -21.31 26.73
N TYR A 282 -4.51 -20.70 26.47
CA TYR A 282 -4.62 -19.29 26.05
C TYR A 282 -4.13 -18.30 27.12
N PHE A 283 -3.53 -17.20 26.65
CA PHE A 283 -3.18 -16.04 27.44
C PHE A 283 -4.48 -15.37 27.94
N LYS A 284 -4.56 -15.08 29.24
CA LYS A 284 -5.72 -14.42 29.84
C LYS A 284 -5.66 -12.92 29.63
N GLU A 285 -4.45 -12.38 29.78
CA GLU A 285 -4.14 -10.97 29.58
C GLU A 285 -2.87 -10.81 28.74
N VAL A 286 -2.72 -9.64 28.10
CA VAL A 286 -1.57 -9.35 27.24
C VAL A 286 -0.23 -9.40 27.98
N THR A 287 -0.23 -9.15 29.29
CA THR A 287 0.93 -9.25 30.19
C THR A 287 1.43 -10.68 30.37
N ASP A 288 0.59 -11.70 30.14
CA ASP A 288 1.01 -13.10 30.18
C ASP A 288 2.06 -13.43 29.11
N LEU A 289 2.20 -12.60 28.07
CA LEU A 289 3.27 -12.73 27.07
C LEU A 289 4.68 -12.64 27.65
N LEU A 290 4.87 -12.08 28.85
CA LEU A 290 6.17 -12.10 29.55
C LEU A 290 6.65 -13.51 29.91
N LYS A 291 5.76 -14.50 29.86
CA LYS A 291 6.08 -15.92 30.06
C LYS A 291 6.65 -16.58 28.81
N VAL A 292 6.60 -15.89 27.67
CA VAL A 292 7.11 -16.37 26.38
C VAL A 292 8.61 -16.10 26.29
N ASP A 293 9.38 -17.12 25.94
CA ASP A 293 10.83 -17.00 25.79
C ASP A 293 11.20 -15.91 24.75
N LYS A 294 12.24 -15.12 25.07
CA LYS A 294 12.76 -13.99 24.27
C LYS A 294 11.79 -12.80 24.06
N LEU A 295 10.63 -12.79 24.73
CA LEU A 295 9.70 -11.66 24.79
C LEU A 295 9.79 -10.97 26.16
N GLY A 296 10.63 -9.95 26.25
CA GLY A 296 10.78 -9.13 27.46
C GLY A 296 9.85 -7.91 27.50
N LYS A 297 9.80 -7.26 28.67
CA LYS A 297 8.97 -6.06 28.95
C LYS A 297 9.09 -4.97 27.88
N GLY A 298 10.31 -4.64 27.45
CA GLY A 298 10.52 -3.60 26.45
C GLY A 298 9.93 -3.94 25.06
N LYS A 299 9.86 -5.22 24.68
CA LYS A 299 9.16 -5.62 23.44
C LYS A 299 7.65 -5.60 23.65
N LEU A 300 7.18 -6.09 24.81
CA LEU A 300 5.76 -6.09 25.16
C LEU A 300 5.15 -4.68 25.13
N GLU A 301 5.83 -3.70 25.74
CA GLU A 301 5.40 -2.28 25.75
C GLU A 301 5.19 -1.72 24.34
N LYS A 302 6.03 -2.12 23.38
CA LYS A 302 5.94 -1.65 21.99
C LYS A 302 4.84 -2.34 21.18
N ILE A 303 4.49 -3.59 21.50
CA ILE A 303 3.42 -4.32 20.79
C ILE A 303 2.04 -4.14 21.43
N LEU A 304 1.97 -3.73 22.69
CA LEU A 304 0.75 -3.54 23.50
C LEU A 304 -0.40 -2.81 22.77
N PRO A 305 -0.15 -1.71 22.02
CA PRO A 305 -1.19 -1.02 21.27
C PRO A 305 -1.82 -1.86 20.14
N PHE A 306 -1.14 -2.91 19.69
CA PHE A 306 -1.46 -3.70 18.50
C PHE A 306 -1.93 -5.12 18.83
N ILE A 307 -2.09 -5.48 20.11
CA ILE A 307 -2.47 -6.84 20.51
C ILE A 307 -3.69 -6.85 21.43
N CYS A 308 -4.43 -7.95 21.40
CA CYS A 308 -5.50 -8.27 22.34
C CYS A 308 -5.52 -9.76 22.65
N THR A 309 -6.22 -10.17 23.72
CA THR A 309 -6.48 -11.58 24.03
C THR A 309 -7.85 -12.05 23.55
N ASN A 310 -8.76 -11.11 23.25
CA ASN A 310 -10.11 -11.33 22.70
C ASN A 310 -10.41 -10.25 21.65
N LEU A 311 -11.16 -10.61 20.60
CA LEU A 311 -11.76 -9.63 19.68
C LEU A 311 -13.02 -9.07 20.34
N TYR A 312 -13.12 -7.75 20.45
CA TYR A 312 -14.34 -7.04 20.87
C TYR A 312 -15.09 -6.57 19.63
#